data_AF-A0A3A5MLV4-F1
#
_entry.id   AF-A0A3A5MLV4-F1
#
_cell.length_a   1.000
_cell.length_b   1.000
_cell.length_c   1.000
_cell.angle_alpha   90.00
_cell.angle_beta   90.00
_cell.angle_gamma   90.00
#
_symmetry.space_group_name_H-M   'P 1'
#
loop_
_entity.id
_entity.type
_entity.pdbx_description
1 polymer ?
#
loop_
_entity_poly.entity_id
_entity_poly.type
_entity_poly.pdbx_seq_one_letter_code
_entity_poly.pdbx_strand_id
1 'polypeptide(L)'
;MRGSVLMTSAARTAVDLAAVLDLKSAVAIVDQMLLVDRAGHPPLATKDELIDVWQRMLPFRGSVRARAIVDFGVTQSESQLESGSRVNIALSGFPRPELQRHFIVDGADVFTDFFWPDMDADPRVSKICTSRGREQQKLLTRESRDRGSRCDPRTDTPNPTRPGCTKG
;
A
#
# COMPACT_ATOMS: atom_id res chain seq x y z
N MET A 1 41.96 -19.90 -13.89
CA MET A 1 41.51 -18.93 -12.87
C MET A 1 40.10 -18.50 -13.22
N ARG A 2 39.08 -18.83 -12.41
CA ARG A 2 37.73 -18.27 -12.60
C ARG A 2 37.67 -16.98 -11.80
N GLY A 3 37.64 -15.83 -12.50
CA GLY A 3 37.43 -14.55 -11.84
C GLY A 3 35.99 -14.45 -11.36
N SER A 4 35.78 -14.15 -10.08
CA SER A 4 34.46 -13.77 -9.58
C SER A 4 34.08 -12.42 -10.18
N VAL A 5 32.94 -12.35 -10.87
CA VAL A 5 32.39 -11.08 -11.34
C VAL A 5 31.81 -10.33 -10.14
N LEU A 6 32.21 -9.08 -9.94
CA LEU A 6 31.61 -8.23 -8.91
C LEU A 6 30.21 -7.83 -9.37
N MET A 7 29.19 -8.27 -8.62
CA MET A 7 27.81 -7.85 -8.80
C MET A 7 27.45 -6.78 -7.77
N THR A 8 26.58 -5.84 -8.15
CA THR A 8 26.00 -4.90 -7.18
C THR A 8 25.07 -5.65 -6.24
N SER A 9 25.06 -5.27 -4.96
CA SER A 9 24.05 -5.78 -4.04
C SER A 9 22.65 -5.30 -4.45
N ALA A 10 21.61 -6.03 -4.06
CA ALA A 10 20.22 -5.61 -4.29
C ALA A 10 19.95 -4.20 -3.76
N ALA A 11 20.44 -3.91 -2.55
CA ALA A 11 20.34 -2.59 -1.94
C ALA A 11 21.02 -1.49 -2.77
N ARG A 12 22.21 -1.75 -3.32
CA ARG A 12 22.90 -0.82 -4.20
C ARG A 12 22.12 -0.56 -5.48
N THR A 13 21.66 -1.62 -6.12
CA THR A 13 20.84 -1.53 -7.32
C THR A 13 19.58 -0.70 -7.09
N ALA A 14 18.88 -0.89 -5.96
CA ALA A 14 17.69 -0.11 -5.66
C ALA A 14 17.96 1.38 -5.43
N VAL A 15 19.04 1.73 -4.71
CA VAL A 15 19.41 3.15 -4.50
C VAL A 15 19.81 3.81 -5.82
N ASP A 16 20.59 3.12 -6.66
CA ASP A 16 20.98 3.62 -7.99
C ASP A 16 19.73 3.86 -8.87
N LEU A 17 18.81 2.89 -8.93
CA LEU A 17 17.57 3.00 -9.70
C LEU A 17 16.61 4.07 -9.15
N ALA A 18 16.53 4.22 -7.83
CA ALA A 18 15.74 5.27 -7.19
C ALA A 18 16.22 6.68 -7.58
N ALA A 19 17.51 6.85 -7.85
CA ALA A 19 18.07 8.13 -8.26
C ALA A 19 17.73 8.52 -9.71
N VAL A 20 17.44 7.56 -10.59
CA VAL A 20 17.39 7.80 -12.05
C VAL A 20 16.07 7.45 -12.74
N LEU A 21 15.31 6.47 -12.23
CA LEU A 21 14.04 6.05 -12.85
C LEU A 21 12.93 7.07 -12.61
N ASP A 22 11.84 6.97 -13.37
CA ASP A 22 10.60 7.71 -13.08
C ASP A 22 10.03 7.30 -11.71
N LEU A 23 9.17 8.15 -11.13
CA LEU A 23 8.71 7.98 -9.75
C LEU A 23 8.02 6.63 -9.51
N LYS A 24 7.16 6.17 -10.41
CA LYS A 24 6.38 4.94 -10.21
C LYS A 24 7.26 3.71 -10.33
N SER A 25 8.13 3.68 -11.33
CA SER A 25 9.09 2.58 -11.50
C SER A 25 10.09 2.51 -10.34
N ALA A 26 10.58 3.66 -9.88
CA ALA A 26 11.50 3.71 -8.75
C ALA A 26 10.87 3.18 -7.45
N VAL A 27 9.63 3.60 -7.15
CA VAL A 27 8.89 3.09 -5.99
C VAL A 27 8.63 1.59 -6.12
N ALA A 28 8.21 1.11 -7.30
CA ALA A 28 7.96 -0.31 -7.51
C ALA A 28 9.22 -1.16 -7.28
N ILE A 29 10.39 -0.70 -7.72
CA ILE A 29 11.66 -1.40 -7.46
C ILE A 29 11.98 -1.43 -5.96
N VAL A 30 11.84 -0.29 -5.26
CA VAL A 30 12.10 -0.24 -3.81
C VAL A 30 11.13 -1.12 -3.04
N ASP A 31 9.84 -1.07 -3.36
CA ASP A 31 8.81 -1.91 -2.75
C ASP A 31 9.11 -3.41 -2.96
N GLN A 32 9.58 -3.80 -4.14
CA GLN A 32 10.00 -5.18 -4.42
C GLN A 32 11.25 -5.61 -3.66
N MET A 33 12.20 -4.71 -3.39
CA MET A 33 13.34 -5.06 -2.55
C MET A 33 12.94 -5.29 -1.09
N LEU A 34 11.96 -4.50 -0.61
CA LEU A 34 11.48 -4.51 0.76
C LEU A 34 10.38 -5.55 1.03
N LEU A 35 9.83 -6.17 -0.02
CA LEU A 35 8.67 -7.07 0.08
C LEU A 35 8.93 -8.19 1.08
N VAL A 36 8.07 -8.25 2.10
CA VAL A 36 7.96 -9.38 3.03
C VAL A 36 6.70 -10.13 2.63
N ASP A 37 6.87 -11.19 1.85
CA ASP A 37 5.73 -11.96 1.36
C ASP A 37 5.11 -12.82 2.47
N ARG A 38 3.91 -13.34 2.18
CA ARG A 38 3.16 -14.19 3.13
C ARG A 38 3.74 -15.60 3.26
N ALA A 39 4.60 -16.00 2.32
CA ALA A 39 5.30 -17.27 2.39
C ALA A 39 6.48 -17.23 3.38
N GLY A 40 6.81 -16.04 3.88
CA GLY A 40 7.87 -15.83 4.87
C GLY A 40 9.26 -15.78 4.24
N HIS A 41 9.36 -15.52 2.93
CA HIS A 41 10.66 -15.29 2.31
C HIS A 41 11.26 -13.98 2.84
N PRO A 42 12.57 -13.96 3.15
CA PRO A 42 13.21 -12.73 3.56
C PRO A 42 13.23 -11.72 2.40
N PRO A 43 13.13 -10.41 2.70
CA PRO A 43 13.23 -9.38 1.67
C PRO A 43 14.63 -9.41 1.03
N LEU A 44 14.74 -8.92 -0.21
CA LEU A 44 16.03 -8.83 -0.91
C LEU A 44 16.94 -7.76 -0.28
N ALA A 45 16.35 -6.76 0.36
CA ALA A 45 17.04 -5.80 1.20
C ALA A 45 16.09 -5.27 2.28
N THR A 46 16.66 -4.87 3.41
CA THR A 46 15.94 -4.16 4.47
C THR A 46 15.99 -2.65 4.23
N LYS A 47 15.06 -1.93 4.87
CA LYS A 47 15.04 -0.46 4.80
C LYS A 47 16.33 0.15 5.35
N ASP A 48 16.87 -0.42 6.42
CA ASP A 48 18.13 0.02 7.01
C ASP A 48 19.31 -0.20 6.05
N GLU A 49 19.39 -1.35 5.36
CA GLU A 49 20.42 -1.59 4.35
C GLU A 49 20.34 -0.60 3.17
N LEU A 50 19.13 -0.25 2.72
CA LEU A 50 18.95 0.79 1.69
C LEU A 50 19.46 2.15 2.17
N ILE A 51 19.18 2.49 3.43
CA ILE A 51 19.61 3.75 4.05
C ILE A 51 21.13 3.78 4.21
N ASP A 52 21.74 2.70 4.69
CA ASP A 52 23.20 2.59 4.87
C ASP A 52 23.95 2.66 3.54
N VAL A 53 23.43 2.00 2.50
CA VAL A 53 23.99 2.11 1.15
C VAL A 53 23.86 3.54 0.63
N TRP A 54 22.70 4.16 0.78
CA TRP A 54 22.49 5.56 0.40
C TRP A 54 23.47 6.49 1.10
N GLN A 55 23.67 6.35 2.42
CA GLN A 55 24.60 7.16 3.20
C GLN A 55 26.04 7.00 2.71
N ARG A 56 26.50 5.75 2.48
CA ARG A 56 27.86 5.46 2.00
C ARG A 56 28.12 5.96 0.57
N MET A 57 27.08 6.15 -0.23
CA MET A 57 27.20 6.66 -1.60
C MET A 57 27.33 8.19 -1.66
N LEU A 58 27.06 8.91 -0.57
CA LEU A 58 27.09 10.38 -0.61
C LEU A 58 28.52 10.92 -0.85
N PRO A 59 28.64 12.03 -1.60
CA PRO A 59 27.59 12.71 -2.36
C PRO A 59 27.36 12.08 -3.75
N PHE A 60 26.11 12.08 -4.22
CA PHE A 60 25.79 11.70 -5.60
C PHE A 60 24.56 12.45 -6.14
N ARG A 61 24.49 12.59 -7.47
CA ARG A 61 23.35 13.19 -8.17
C ARG A 61 22.10 12.33 -7.94
N GLY A 62 21.00 12.98 -7.54
CA GLY A 62 19.74 12.30 -7.26
C GLY A 62 19.66 11.70 -5.84
N SER A 63 20.64 11.94 -4.97
CA SER A 63 20.62 11.46 -3.58
C SER A 63 19.38 11.85 -2.79
N VAL A 64 18.94 13.12 -2.86
CA VAL A 64 17.71 13.58 -2.19
C VAL A 64 16.48 12.83 -2.70
N ARG A 65 16.39 12.63 -4.02
CA ARG A 65 15.32 11.87 -4.67
C ARG A 65 15.33 10.40 -4.21
N ALA A 66 16.50 9.76 -4.25
CA ALA A 66 16.67 8.38 -3.85
C ALA A 66 16.24 8.17 -2.39
N ARG A 67 16.63 9.10 -1.49
CA ARG A 67 16.22 9.08 -0.09
C ARG A 67 14.70 9.13 0.06
N ALA A 68 14.04 10.08 -0.61
CA ALA A 68 12.59 10.24 -0.53
C ALA A 68 11.85 8.98 -1.01
N ILE A 69 12.35 8.31 -2.05
CA ILE A 69 11.75 7.07 -2.58
C ILE A 69 11.96 5.90 -1.60
N VAL A 70 13.17 5.75 -1.04
CA VAL A 70 13.43 4.76 0.02
C VAL A 70 12.51 4.98 1.23
N ASP A 71 12.33 6.23 1.64
CA ASP A 71 11.43 6.58 2.75
C ASP A 71 9.97 6.26 2.43
N PHE A 72 9.53 6.49 1.19
CA PHE A 72 8.18 6.16 0.73
C PHE A 72 7.89 4.65 0.70
N GLY A 73 8.92 3.84 0.41
CA GLY A 73 8.81 2.40 0.21
C GLY A 73 8.19 1.63 1.38
N VAL A 74 7.52 0.51 1.06
CA VAL A 74 6.83 -0.40 1.98
C VAL A 74 7.18 -1.86 1.75
N THR A 75 6.94 -2.67 2.77
CA THR A 75 7.16 -4.12 2.76
C THR A 75 5.96 -4.93 2.26
N GLN A 76 4.82 -4.31 1.98
CA GLN A 76 3.53 -5.00 1.77
C GLN A 76 2.96 -4.82 0.34
N SER A 77 3.70 -4.19 -0.57
CA SER A 77 3.24 -3.93 -1.95
C SER A 77 3.64 -5.12 -2.83
N GLU A 78 2.65 -5.94 -3.19
CA GLU A 78 2.87 -7.23 -3.85
C GLU A 78 2.94 -7.09 -5.38
N SER A 79 2.60 -5.91 -5.92
CA SER A 79 2.64 -5.67 -7.37
C SER A 79 3.07 -4.25 -7.78
N GLN A 80 3.54 -4.14 -9.03
CA GLN A 80 3.87 -2.85 -9.64
C GLN A 80 2.63 -1.93 -9.77
N LEU A 81 1.44 -2.52 -10.00
CA LEU A 81 0.20 -1.76 -10.08
C LEU A 81 -0.22 -1.18 -8.71
N GLU A 82 -0.02 -1.94 -7.63
CA GLU A 82 -0.23 -1.44 -6.27
C GLU A 82 0.75 -0.30 -5.94
N SER A 83 2.03 -0.50 -6.25
CA SER A 83 3.08 0.52 -6.07
C SER A 83 2.73 1.82 -6.80
N GLY A 84 2.31 1.72 -8.07
CA GLY A 84 1.88 2.87 -8.87
C GLY A 84 0.60 3.53 -8.35
N SER A 85 -0.32 2.74 -7.81
CA SER A 85 -1.55 3.25 -7.19
C SER A 85 -1.25 4.03 -5.90
N ARG A 86 -0.33 3.54 -5.05
CA ARG A 86 0.16 4.27 -3.86
C ARG A 86 0.75 5.63 -4.22
N VAL A 87 1.53 5.68 -5.29
CA VAL A 87 2.08 6.96 -5.78
C VAL A 87 0.95 7.91 -6.19
N ASN A 88 -0.03 7.44 -6.96
CA ASN A 88 -1.18 8.28 -7.36
C ASN A 88 -2.00 8.76 -6.14
N ILE A 89 -2.23 7.88 -5.17
CA ILE A 89 -2.93 8.19 -3.91
C ILE A 89 -2.21 9.33 -3.18
N ALA A 90 -0.89 9.20 -3.00
CA ALA A 90 -0.08 10.20 -2.32
C ALA A 90 -0.04 11.54 -3.09
N LEU A 91 0.13 11.49 -4.41
CA LEU A 91 0.12 12.69 -5.26
C LEU A 91 -1.23 13.40 -5.29
N SER A 92 -2.32 12.68 -5.06
CA SER A 92 -3.67 13.23 -5.00
C SER A 92 -4.03 13.78 -3.62
N GLY A 93 -3.11 13.73 -2.64
CA GLY A 93 -3.31 14.25 -1.30
C GLY A 93 -4.18 13.39 -0.39
N PHE A 94 -4.47 12.15 -0.78
CA PHE A 94 -5.18 11.21 0.10
C PHE A 94 -4.28 10.77 1.27
N PRO A 95 -4.87 10.44 2.42
CA PRO A 95 -4.14 9.83 3.52
C PRO A 95 -3.44 8.54 3.08
N ARG A 96 -2.40 8.14 3.80
CA ARG A 96 -1.72 6.87 3.53
C ARG A 96 -2.66 5.70 3.88
N PRO A 97 -2.93 4.77 2.95
CA PRO A 97 -3.74 3.60 3.25
C PRO A 97 -2.95 2.58 4.08
N GLU A 98 -3.68 1.78 4.86
CA GLU A 98 -3.22 0.48 5.32
C GLU A 98 -3.23 -0.50 4.14
N LEU A 99 -2.17 -1.29 3.99
CA LEU A 99 -2.05 -2.28 2.93
C LEU A 99 -2.33 -3.67 3.47
N GLN A 100 -2.89 -4.52 2.61
CA GLN A 100 -3.13 -5.94 2.91
C GLN A 100 -3.90 -6.15 4.22
N ARG A 101 -4.87 -5.26 4.51
CA ARG A 101 -5.71 -5.37 5.70
C ARG A 101 -6.56 -6.64 5.60
N HIS A 102 -6.45 -7.47 6.63
CA HIS A 102 -7.15 -8.75 6.73
C HIS A 102 -8.58 -8.57 7.28
N PHE A 103 -9.51 -9.27 6.64
CA PHE A 103 -10.91 -9.39 7.03
C PHE A 103 -11.37 -10.85 6.92
N ILE A 104 -12.37 -11.21 7.72
CA ILE A 104 -13.08 -12.48 7.60
C ILE A 104 -14.48 -12.17 7.08
N VAL A 105 -14.81 -12.65 5.89
CA VAL A 105 -16.12 -12.43 5.25
C VAL A 105 -16.72 -13.78 4.90
N ASP A 106 -17.91 -14.08 5.44
CA ASP A 106 -18.59 -15.37 5.26
C ASP A 106 -17.68 -16.59 5.58
N GLY A 107 -16.78 -16.42 6.56
CA GLY A 107 -15.81 -17.45 6.96
C GLY A 107 -14.58 -17.58 6.04
N ALA A 108 -14.45 -16.74 5.02
CA ALA A 108 -13.30 -16.70 4.13
C ALA A 108 -12.34 -15.56 4.49
N ASP A 109 -11.03 -15.81 4.39
CA ASP A 109 -10.00 -14.80 4.53
C ASP A 109 -9.94 -13.89 3.31
N VAL A 110 -10.05 -12.58 3.55
CA VAL A 110 -10.04 -11.53 2.55
C VAL A 110 -8.99 -10.48 2.89
N PHE A 111 -8.27 -10.01 1.87
CA PHE A 111 -7.25 -8.97 2.02
C PHE A 111 -7.53 -7.83 1.05
N THR A 112 -7.44 -6.60 1.54
CA THR A 112 -7.60 -5.39 0.72
C THR A 112 -6.24 -4.84 0.33
N ASP A 113 -6.10 -4.32 -0.88
CA ASP A 113 -4.85 -3.68 -1.29
C ASP A 113 -4.68 -2.32 -0.61
N PHE A 114 -5.77 -1.55 -0.50
CA PHE A 114 -5.79 -0.27 0.20
C PHE A 114 -7.01 -0.16 1.13
N PHE A 115 -6.77 0.21 2.38
CA PHE A 115 -7.80 0.44 3.38
C PHE A 115 -7.56 1.75 4.14
N TRP A 116 -8.62 2.54 4.31
CA TRP A 116 -8.62 3.76 5.13
C TRP A 116 -9.56 3.60 6.34
N PRO A 117 -9.03 3.26 7.54
CA PRO A 117 -9.85 3.02 8.72
C PRO A 117 -10.74 4.22 9.08
N ASP A 118 -10.20 5.43 8.97
CA ASP A 118 -10.89 6.68 9.36
C ASP A 118 -12.05 7.03 8.41
N MET A 119 -12.13 6.38 7.25
CA MET A 119 -13.15 6.61 6.22
C MET A 119 -14.11 5.42 6.06
N ASP A 120 -14.06 4.41 6.95
CA ASP A 120 -14.85 3.16 6.85
C ASP A 120 -16.38 3.38 6.90
N ALA A 121 -16.84 4.61 7.15
CA ALA A 121 -18.24 5.02 7.02
C ALA A 121 -18.75 5.02 5.57
N ASP A 122 -17.89 5.20 4.56
CA ASP A 122 -18.24 5.01 3.15
C ASP A 122 -17.54 3.77 2.57
N PRO A 123 -18.24 2.62 2.46
CA PRO A 123 -17.63 1.38 2.01
C PRO A 123 -17.16 1.40 0.55
N ARG A 124 -17.57 2.37 -0.27
CA ARG A 124 -17.15 2.47 -1.67
C ARG A 124 -15.80 3.15 -1.84
N VAL A 125 -15.39 3.95 -0.85
CA VAL A 125 -14.20 4.81 -0.90
C VAL A 125 -13.12 4.30 0.06
N SER A 126 -13.52 3.64 1.14
CA SER A 126 -12.61 3.10 2.16
C SER A 126 -11.88 1.82 1.76
N LYS A 127 -12.37 1.09 0.76
CA LYS A 127 -11.89 -0.25 0.38
C LYS A 127 -11.62 -0.33 -1.11
N ILE A 128 -10.37 -0.50 -1.51
CA ILE A 128 -9.99 -0.78 -2.90
C ILE A 128 -9.24 -2.10 -2.93
N CYS A 129 -9.77 -3.08 -3.69
CA CYS A 129 -9.02 -4.27 -4.08
C CYS A 129 -8.79 -4.29 -5.59
N THR A 130 -7.63 -4.76 -6.00
CA THR A 130 -7.28 -5.00 -7.38
C THR A 130 -7.97 -6.27 -7.90
N SER A 131 -8.03 -6.36 -9.22
CA SER A 131 -8.77 -7.37 -9.98
C SER A 131 -8.26 -8.81 -9.87
N ARG A 132 -7.14 -9.07 -9.17
CA ARG A 132 -6.64 -10.44 -8.92
C ARG A 132 -7.56 -11.26 -7.98
N GLY A 133 -8.48 -10.62 -7.28
CA GLY A 133 -9.48 -11.26 -6.42
C GLY A 133 -10.91 -10.87 -6.75
N ARG A 134 -11.42 -11.12 -7.97
CA ARG A 134 -12.81 -10.80 -8.32
C ARG A 134 -13.86 -11.38 -7.35
N GLU A 135 -13.58 -12.54 -6.76
CA GLU A 135 -14.43 -13.13 -5.71
C GLU A 135 -14.30 -12.40 -4.37
N GLN A 136 -13.09 -11.98 -4.00
CA GLN A 136 -12.79 -11.21 -2.80
C GLN A 136 -13.49 -9.83 -2.81
N GLN A 137 -13.48 -9.15 -3.97
CA GLN A 137 -14.18 -7.88 -4.15
C GLN A 137 -15.71 -8.03 -3.98
N LYS A 138 -16.29 -9.13 -4.48
CA LYS A 138 -17.73 -9.41 -4.34
C LYS A 138 -18.11 -9.64 -2.88
N LEU A 139 -17.30 -10.38 -2.13
CA LEU A 139 -17.53 -10.65 -0.71
C LEU A 139 -17.50 -9.37 0.13
N LEU A 140 -16.47 -8.52 -0.03
CA LEU A 140 -16.39 -7.23 0.67
C LEU A 140 -17.55 -6.29 0.32
N THR A 141 -18.00 -6.30 -0.94
CA THR A 141 -19.14 -5.49 -1.37
C THR A 141 -20.46 -5.97 -0.77
N ARG A 142 -20.65 -7.30 -0.60
CA ARG A 142 -21.81 -7.89 0.08
C ARG A 142 -21.84 -7.50 1.55
N GLU A 143 -20.74 -7.69 2.26
CA GLU A 143 -20.66 -7.35 3.70
C GLU A 143 -20.88 -5.85 3.95
N SER A 144 -20.36 -4.99 3.07
CA SER A 144 -20.58 -3.54 3.14
C SER A 144 -22.06 -3.16 2.96
N ARG A 145 -22.78 -3.90 2.10
CA ARG A 145 -24.22 -3.73 1.89
C ARG A 145 -25.02 -4.20 3.10
N ASP A 146 -24.57 -5.26 3.77
CA ASP A 146 -25.19 -5.81 4.98
C ASP A 146 -24.89 -5.00 6.24
N ARG A 147 -23.73 -4.33 6.32
CA ARG A 147 -23.42 -3.37 7.38
C ARG A 147 -24.19 -2.06 7.20
N GLY A 148 -24.32 -1.56 5.97
CA GLY A 148 -25.13 -0.38 5.66
C GLY A 148 -26.65 -0.56 5.84
N SER A 149 -27.14 -1.80 5.93
CA SER A 149 -28.56 -2.11 6.20
C SER A 149 -28.87 -2.27 7.70
N ARG A 150 -27.85 -2.32 8.56
CA ARG A 150 -27.99 -2.46 10.01
C ARG A 150 -28.01 -1.09 10.69
N CYS A 151 -28.93 -0.22 10.27
CA CYS A 151 -29.33 0.93 11.10
C CYS A 151 -30.19 0.38 12.24
N ASP A 152 -29.64 0.26 13.45
CA ASP A 152 -30.41 0.01 14.67
C ASP A 152 -31.15 1.30 15.06
N PRO A 153 -32.49 1.33 15.05
CA PRO A 153 -33.25 2.54 15.35
C PRO A 153 -33.27 2.93 16.84
N ARG A 154 -32.49 2.31 17.74
CA ARG A 154 -32.65 2.50 19.19
C ARG A 154 -31.50 3.17 19.94
N THR A 155 -30.45 3.63 19.28
CA THR A 155 -29.39 4.38 19.96
C THR A 155 -28.95 5.60 19.15
N ASP A 156 -29.81 6.62 19.07
CA ASP A 156 -29.37 7.95 18.66
C ASP A 156 -30.00 9.00 19.57
N THR A 157 -29.12 9.64 20.36
CA THR A 157 -29.41 10.95 20.96
C THR A 157 -29.41 11.96 19.80
N PRO A 158 -30.41 12.87 19.70
CA PRO A 158 -30.56 13.69 18.50
C PRO A 158 -29.42 14.70 18.35
N ASN A 159 -28.62 14.57 17.28
CA ASN A 159 -27.68 15.60 16.84
C ASN A 159 -28.43 16.59 15.92
N PRO A 160 -28.51 17.89 16.27
CA PRO A 160 -29.42 18.86 15.62
C PRO A 160 -28.97 19.38 14.23
N THR A 161 -28.05 18.72 13.53
CA THR A 161 -27.45 19.28 12.29
C THR A 161 -27.65 18.47 11.00
N ARG A 162 -28.50 17.44 10.98
CA ARG A 162 -28.86 16.76 9.72
C ARG A 162 -30.26 17.14 9.23
N PRO A 163 -30.43 17.59 7.96
CA PRO A 163 -31.75 17.68 7.34
C PRO A 163 -32.32 16.27 7.16
N GLY A 164 -33.54 16.06 7.67
CA GLY A 164 -34.20 14.77 7.79
C GLY A 164 -34.46 14.08 6.44
N CYS A 165 -34.22 12.78 6.41
CA CYS A 165 -34.57 11.90 5.30
C CYS A 165 -36.08 11.59 5.38
N THR A 166 -36.90 12.24 4.56
CA THR A 166 -38.32 11.88 4.39
C THR A 166 -38.41 10.66 3.47
N LYS A 167 -38.97 9.56 3.97
CA LYS A 167 -39.37 8.40 3.15
C LYS A 167 -40.63 8.75 2.36
N GLY A 168 -40.57 8.59 1.04
CA GLY A 168 -41.73 8.37 0.16
C GLY A 168 -41.71 6.93 -0.32
#